data_AF-A0A8S3FRZ3-F1
#
_entry.id   AF-A0A8S3FRZ3-F1
#
_cell.length_a   1.000
_cell.length_b   1.000
_cell.length_c   1.000
_cell.angle_alpha   90.00
_cell.angle_beta   90.00
_cell.angle_gamma   90.00
#
_symmetry.space_group_name_H-M   'P 1'
#
loop_
_entity.id
_entity.type
_entity.pdbx_description
1 polymer ?
#
loop_
_entity_poly.entity_id
_entity_poly.type
_entity_poly.pdbx_seq_one_letter_code
_entity_poly.pdbx_strand_id
1 'polypeptide(L)'
;MSQKYVQTLWTNTQLQLSRLLTSEIQGSKSFDSKRNANDYVRQLFIQYNDSMKKLDEIYQTLIHPQKRLIIRILLDGIVGRLVELKQEMIKFDCCEYTYFEDLAFDQNKTLDNFCIEIPSCFAEDRFKSIEQRNHIIRTILGRLDESKHVFSVK
;
A
#
# COMPACT_ATOMS: atom_id res chain seq x y z
N MET A 1 22.20 3.76 -7.70
CA MET A 1 21.17 3.08 -8.53
C MET A 1 21.01 3.87 -9.83
N SER A 2 21.13 3.23 -11.01
CA SER A 2 21.07 3.94 -12.30
C SER A 2 19.64 4.30 -12.68
N GLN A 3 19.41 5.50 -13.23
CA GLN A 3 18.10 5.95 -13.73
C GLN A 3 17.47 4.94 -14.71
N LYS A 4 18.30 4.21 -15.45
CA LYS A 4 17.85 3.15 -16.37
C LYS A 4 17.17 1.98 -15.63
N TYR A 5 17.67 1.61 -14.46
CA TYR A 5 17.09 0.55 -13.63
C TYR A 5 15.67 0.91 -13.17
N VAL A 6 15.51 2.11 -12.62
CA VAL A 6 14.20 2.61 -12.15
C VAL A 6 13.20 2.67 -13.31
N GLN A 7 13.64 3.11 -14.49
CA GLN A 7 12.79 3.13 -15.67
C GLN A 7 12.35 1.73 -16.10
N THR A 8 13.27 0.75 -16.11
CA THR A 8 12.94 -0.64 -16.44
C THR A 8 12.00 -1.28 -15.41
N LEU A 9 12.23 -1.01 -14.12
CA LEU A 9 11.40 -1.50 -13.03
C LEU A 9 9.98 -0.91 -13.13
N TRP A 10 9.87 0.39 -13.42
CA TRP A 10 8.60 1.06 -13.67
C TRP A 10 7.86 0.45 -14.87
N THR A 11 8.51 0.32 -16.03
CA THR A 11 7.85 -0.22 -17.23
C THR A 11 7.36 -1.65 -17.01
N ASN A 12 8.15 -2.47 -16.32
CA ASN A 12 7.76 -3.85 -15.99
C ASN A 12 6.58 -3.87 -15.03
N THR A 13 6.62 -3.04 -13.98
CA THR A 13 5.54 -2.98 -12.97
C THR A 13 4.24 -2.47 -13.58
N GLN A 14 4.31 -1.43 -14.43
CA GLN A 14 3.15 -0.90 -15.13
C GLN A 14 2.54 -1.92 -16.10
N LEU A 15 3.36 -2.70 -16.81
CA LEU A 15 2.90 -3.77 -17.67
C LEU A 15 2.25 -4.91 -16.87
N GLN A 16 2.77 -5.23 -15.68
CA GLN A 16 2.15 -6.22 -14.80
C GLN A 16 0.79 -5.73 -14.30
N LEU A 17 0.69 -4.49 -13.84
CA LEU A 17 -0.56 -3.90 -13.38
C LEU A 17 -1.61 -3.81 -14.49
N SER A 18 -1.22 -3.42 -15.70
CA SER A 18 -2.17 -3.35 -16.83
C SER A 18 -2.70 -4.73 -17.22
N ARG A 19 -1.86 -5.77 -17.17
CA ARG A 19 -2.28 -7.16 -17.38
C ARG A 19 -3.22 -7.64 -16.28
N LEU A 20 -2.90 -7.35 -15.02
CA LEU A 20 -3.75 -7.67 -13.87
C LEU A 20 -5.15 -7.06 -14.02
N LEU A 21 -5.21 -5.75 -14.25
CA LEU A 21 -6.47 -5.02 -14.44
C LEU A 21 -7.26 -5.58 -15.63
N THR A 22 -6.60 -5.89 -16.75
CA THR A 22 -7.27 -6.50 -17.91
C THR A 22 -7.86 -7.87 -17.55
N SER A 23 -7.09 -8.69 -16.82
CA SER A 23 -7.53 -10.02 -16.40
C SER A 23 -8.68 -9.98 -15.40
N GLU A 24 -8.72 -8.96 -14.55
CA GLU A 24 -9.76 -8.75 -13.54
C GLU A 24 -11.06 -8.26 -14.16
N ILE A 25 -10.98 -7.31 -15.09
CA ILE A 25 -12.15 -6.81 -15.85
C ILE A 25 -12.75 -7.93 -16.72
N GLN A 26 -11.90 -8.73 -17.37
CA GLN A 26 -12.34 -9.88 -18.17
C GLN A 26 -12.73 -11.10 -17.29
N GLY A 27 -12.27 -11.10 -16.04
CA GLY A 27 -12.37 -12.16 -15.06
C GLY A 27 -13.64 -12.12 -14.22
N SER A 28 -14.60 -11.24 -14.51
CA SER A 28 -15.96 -11.25 -13.96
C SER A 28 -16.78 -12.50 -14.37
N LYS A 29 -16.10 -13.61 -14.65
CA LYS A 29 -16.66 -14.89 -15.09
C LYS A 29 -17.29 -15.60 -13.90
N SER A 30 -18.39 -16.29 -14.18
CA SER A 30 -19.01 -17.23 -13.25
C SER A 30 -18.00 -18.31 -12.89
N PHE A 31 -17.54 -18.34 -11.63
CA PHE A 31 -16.71 -19.43 -11.13
C PHE A 31 -17.61 -20.65 -10.89
N ASP A 32 -17.20 -21.82 -11.40
CA ASP A 32 -17.94 -23.07 -11.22
C ASP A 32 -18.03 -23.51 -9.76
N SER A 33 -17.08 -23.06 -8.92
CA SER A 33 -17.01 -23.39 -7.50
C SER A 33 -16.49 -22.21 -6.67
N LYS A 34 -16.99 -22.11 -5.44
CA LYS A 34 -16.53 -21.16 -4.42
C LYS A 34 -15.02 -21.27 -4.16
N ARG A 35 -14.47 -22.49 -4.24
CA ARG A 35 -13.03 -22.74 -4.05
C ARG A 35 -12.20 -22.06 -5.14
N ASN A 36 -12.58 -22.23 -6.40
CA ASN A 36 -11.87 -21.64 -7.53
C ASN A 36 -11.94 -20.11 -7.50
N ALA A 37 -13.06 -19.54 -7.05
CA ALA A 37 -13.20 -18.11 -6.84
C ALA A 37 -12.23 -17.60 -5.76
N ASN A 38 -12.13 -18.30 -4.63
CA ASN A 38 -11.20 -17.94 -3.56
C ASN A 38 -9.74 -18.03 -4.01
N ASP A 39 -9.36 -19.13 -4.67
CA ASP A 39 -8.00 -19.32 -5.18
C ASP A 39 -7.61 -18.22 -6.18
N TYR A 40 -8.55 -17.78 -7.02
CA TYR A 40 -8.36 -16.64 -7.92
C TYR A 40 -8.11 -15.33 -7.16
N VAL A 41 -8.93 -15.00 -6.16
CA VAL A 41 -8.77 -13.77 -5.35
C VAL A 41 -7.44 -13.80 -4.58
N ARG A 42 -7.06 -14.95 -4.03
CA ARG A 42 -5.75 -15.14 -3.38
C ARG A 42 -4.61 -14.86 -4.36
N GLN A 43 -4.68 -15.37 -5.58
CA GLN A 43 -3.67 -15.11 -6.61
C GLN A 43 -3.59 -13.63 -7.00
N LEU A 44 -4.73 -12.94 -7.12
CA LEU A 44 -4.77 -11.50 -7.38
C LEU A 44 -4.10 -10.72 -6.24
N PHE A 45 -4.45 -11.04 -5.00
CA PHE A 45 -3.89 -10.39 -3.81
C PHE A 45 -2.36 -10.45 -3.80
N ILE A 46 -1.80 -11.62 -4.07
CA ILE A 46 -0.35 -11.83 -4.14
C ILE A 46 0.29 -10.96 -5.22
N GLN A 47 -0.29 -10.95 -6.42
CA GLN A 47 0.28 -10.21 -7.55
C GLN A 47 0.21 -8.69 -7.33
N TYR A 48 -0.88 -8.19 -6.72
CA TYR A 48 -0.98 -6.79 -6.31
C TYR A 48 0.03 -6.45 -5.20
N ASN A 49 0.27 -7.36 -4.24
CA ASN A 49 1.26 -7.16 -3.18
C ASN A 49 2.68 -7.05 -3.76
N ASP A 50 3.05 -7.92 -4.71
CA ASP A 50 4.32 -7.83 -5.42
C ASP A 50 4.49 -6.49 -6.17
N SER A 51 3.43 -6.04 -6.86
CA SER A 51 3.44 -4.76 -7.56
C SER A 51 3.56 -3.58 -6.60
N MET A 52 2.94 -3.65 -5.42
CA MET A 52 3.07 -2.64 -4.36
C MET A 52 4.53 -2.53 -3.91
N LYS A 53 5.20 -3.65 -3.60
CA LYS A 53 6.61 -3.66 -3.16
C LYS A 53 7.53 -3.00 -4.20
N LYS A 54 7.34 -3.33 -5.49
CA LYS A 54 8.10 -2.70 -6.59
C LYS A 54 7.84 -1.20 -6.71
N LEU A 55 6.60 -0.75 -6.52
CA LEU A 55 6.27 0.67 -6.55
C LEU A 55 6.85 1.42 -5.35
N ASP A 56 6.90 0.80 -4.17
CA ASP A 56 7.57 1.41 -3.01
C ASP A 56 9.07 1.56 -3.26
N GLU A 57 9.72 0.55 -3.84
CA GLU A 57 11.13 0.64 -4.24
C GLU A 57 11.37 1.80 -5.26
N ILE A 58 10.48 1.92 -6.25
CA ILE A 58 10.51 3.05 -7.19
C ILE A 58 10.32 4.37 -6.44
N TYR A 59 9.37 4.46 -5.52
CA TYR A 59 9.08 5.67 -4.75
C TYR A 59 10.28 6.13 -3.91
N GLN A 60 11.00 5.20 -3.30
CA GLN A 60 12.20 5.47 -2.50
C GLN A 60 13.39 5.90 -3.37
N THR A 61 13.56 5.27 -4.54
CA THR A 61 14.71 5.54 -5.43
C THR A 61 14.53 6.81 -6.26
N LEU A 62 13.28 7.24 -6.48
CA LEU A 62 12.96 8.31 -7.42
C LEU A 62 13.08 9.70 -6.77
N ILE A 63 14.01 10.50 -7.31
CA ILE A 63 14.35 11.85 -6.80
C ILE A 63 13.35 12.91 -7.29
N HIS A 64 12.69 12.70 -8.43
CA HIS A 64 11.90 13.73 -9.09
C HIS A 64 10.49 13.90 -8.46
N PRO A 65 10.17 15.03 -7.82
CA PRO A 65 8.98 15.16 -6.98
C PRO A 65 7.66 14.98 -7.75
N GLN A 66 7.58 15.47 -9.00
CA GLN A 66 6.37 15.35 -9.81
C GLN A 66 6.04 13.89 -10.16
N LYS A 67 7.06 13.08 -10.42
CA LYS A 67 6.88 11.65 -10.73
C LYS A 67 6.56 10.87 -9.44
N ARG A 68 7.15 11.28 -8.31
CA ARG A 68 6.90 10.69 -6.99
C ARG A 68 5.43 10.83 -6.58
N LEU A 69 4.77 11.94 -6.94
CA LEU A 69 3.34 12.14 -6.70
C LEU A 69 2.47 11.13 -7.47
N ILE A 70 2.82 10.81 -8.72
CA ILE A 70 2.07 9.83 -9.52
C ILE A 70 2.20 8.43 -8.92
N ILE A 71 3.41 8.05 -8.50
CA ILE A 71 3.64 6.77 -7.81
C ILE A 71 2.87 6.69 -6.50
N ARG A 72 2.78 7.79 -5.75
CA ARG A 72 1.99 7.87 -4.52
C ARG A 72 0.51 7.54 -4.77
N ILE A 73 -0.10 8.16 -5.77
CA ILE A 73 -1.50 7.91 -6.13
C ILE A 73 -1.72 6.43 -6.50
N LEU A 74 -0.78 5.84 -7.23
CA LEU A 74 -0.84 4.42 -7.61
C LEU A 74 -0.69 3.49 -6.39
N LEU A 75 0.22 3.82 -5.47
CA LEU A 75 0.36 3.08 -4.21
C LEU A 75 -0.93 3.13 -3.38
N ASP A 76 -1.56 4.29 -3.28
CA ASP A 76 -2.84 4.43 -2.56
C ASP A 76 -3.95 3.58 -3.20
N GLY A 77 -4.02 3.56 -4.53
CA GLY A 77 -4.97 2.72 -5.27
C GLY A 77 -4.74 1.22 -5.06
N ILE A 78 -3.49 0.77 -5.11
CA ILE A 78 -3.14 -0.65 -4.92
C ILE A 78 -3.38 -1.08 -3.48
N VAL A 79 -3.02 -0.25 -2.50
CA VAL A 79 -3.29 -0.54 -1.08
C VAL A 79 -4.80 -0.63 -0.85
N GLY A 80 -5.59 0.28 -1.44
CA GLY A 80 -7.05 0.18 -1.41
C GLY A 80 -7.56 -1.15 -1.97
N ARG A 81 -7.08 -1.55 -3.16
CA ARG A 81 -7.48 -2.82 -3.78
C ARG A 81 -7.04 -4.04 -2.95
N LEU A 82 -5.87 -4.02 -2.32
CA LEU A 82 -5.41 -5.10 -1.45
C LEU A 82 -6.33 -5.30 -0.23
N VAL A 83 -6.81 -4.21 0.36
CA VAL A 83 -7.77 -4.26 1.47
C VAL A 83 -9.10 -4.85 1.01
N GLU A 84 -9.59 -4.45 -0.16
CA GLU A 84 -10.81 -5.02 -0.76
C GLU A 84 -10.68 -6.52 -1.03
N LEU A 85 -9.59 -6.94 -1.68
CA LEU A 85 -9.29 -8.35 -1.96
C LEU A 85 -9.20 -9.16 -0.67
N LYS A 86 -8.52 -8.63 0.35
CA LYS A 86 -8.46 -9.29 1.66
C LYS A 86 -9.87 -9.46 2.26
N GLN A 87 -10.72 -8.45 2.15
CA GLN A 87 -12.10 -8.54 2.62
C GLN A 87 -12.93 -9.57 1.82
N GLU A 88 -12.71 -9.68 0.52
CA GLU A 88 -13.32 -10.73 -0.32
C GLU A 88 -12.87 -12.12 0.14
N MET A 89 -11.58 -12.33 0.41
CA MET A 89 -11.04 -13.61 0.92
C MET A 89 -11.68 -14.00 2.25
N ILE A 90 -11.82 -13.05 3.18
CA ILE A 90 -12.47 -13.28 4.48
C ILE A 90 -13.92 -13.72 4.28
N LYS A 91 -14.65 -13.13 3.33
CA LYS A 91 -16.03 -13.53 3.01
C LYS A 91 -16.10 -14.94 2.43
N PHE A 92 -15.10 -15.36 1.64
CA PHE A 92 -15.04 -16.72 1.11
C PHE A 92 -14.76 -17.74 2.22
N ASP A 93 -13.78 -17.50 3.08
CA ASP A 93 -13.34 -18.46 4.11
C ASP A 93 -14.13 -18.36 5.42
N CYS A 94 -14.92 -17.30 5.61
CA CYS A 94 -15.53 -16.94 6.89
C CYS A 94 -14.51 -16.87 8.05
N CYS A 95 -13.26 -16.53 7.73
CA CYS A 95 -12.14 -16.48 8.66
C CYS A 95 -11.23 -15.30 8.33
N GLU A 96 -10.72 -14.62 9.35
CA GLU A 96 -9.76 -13.52 9.18
C GLU A 96 -8.39 -14.02 8.69
N TYR A 97 -8.04 -15.23 9.11
CA TYR A 97 -6.80 -15.90 8.71
C TYR A 97 -6.97 -16.57 7.35
N THR A 98 -6.04 -16.28 6.45
CA THR A 98 -5.97 -16.93 5.13
C THR A 98 -4.64 -17.66 5.02
N TYR A 99 -4.69 -18.95 4.68
CA TYR A 99 -3.50 -19.76 4.46
C TYR A 99 -2.95 -19.54 3.05
N PHE A 100 -1.66 -19.24 2.97
CA PHE A 100 -0.94 -19.04 1.71
C PHE A 100 0.11 -20.12 1.43
N GLU A 101 0.24 -21.16 2.27
CA GLU A 101 1.30 -22.18 2.15
C GLU A 101 1.29 -22.88 0.79
N ASP A 102 0.11 -23.30 0.31
CA ASP A 102 -0.03 -23.96 -0.99
C ASP A 102 0.44 -23.04 -2.13
N LEU A 103 0.03 -21.77 -2.09
CA LEU A 103 0.40 -20.77 -3.09
C LEU A 103 1.88 -20.36 -2.97
N ALA A 104 2.44 -20.38 -1.76
CA ALA A 104 3.85 -20.14 -1.48
C ALA A 104 4.72 -21.20 -2.14
N PHE A 105 4.32 -22.45 -1.98
CA PHE A 105 4.96 -23.60 -2.60
C PHE A 105 4.90 -23.50 -4.13
N ASP A 106 3.71 -23.24 -4.69
CA ASP A 106 3.52 -23.12 -6.14
C ASP A 106 4.37 -22.00 -6.77
N GLN A 107 4.55 -20.88 -6.07
CA GLN A 107 5.30 -19.73 -6.57
C GLN A 107 6.78 -19.74 -6.19
N ASN A 108 7.27 -20.76 -5.47
CA ASN A 108 8.62 -20.81 -4.89
C ASN A 108 8.97 -19.53 -4.11
N LYS A 109 8.02 -19.01 -3.32
CA LYS A 109 8.18 -17.80 -2.52
C LYS A 109 8.08 -18.12 -1.03
N THR A 110 8.80 -17.33 -0.22
CA THR A 110 8.68 -17.39 1.24
C THR A 110 7.36 -16.79 1.69
N LEU A 111 6.83 -17.24 2.85
CA LEU A 111 5.60 -16.70 3.42
C LEU A 111 5.66 -15.19 3.67
N ASP A 112 6.84 -14.67 4.03
CA ASP A 112 7.10 -13.24 4.21
C ASP A 112 6.79 -12.40 2.95
N ASN A 113 6.88 -13.00 1.76
CA ASN A 113 6.53 -12.31 0.52
C ASN A 113 5.02 -12.02 0.41
N PHE A 114 4.17 -12.71 1.16
CA PHE A 114 2.71 -12.49 1.20
C PHE A 114 2.27 -11.51 2.29
N CYS A 115 3.17 -11.15 3.20
CA CYS A 115 2.91 -10.10 4.16
C CYS A 115 2.83 -8.75 3.44
N ILE A 116 1.82 -7.96 3.80
CA ILE A 116 1.70 -6.57 3.37
C ILE A 116 2.71 -5.77 4.18
N GLU A 117 3.68 -5.18 3.49
CA GLU A 117 4.61 -4.22 4.07
C GLU A 117 4.04 -2.81 3.91
N ILE A 118 4.12 -1.99 4.95
CA ILE A 118 3.62 -0.61 4.89
C ILE A 118 4.56 0.21 4.00
N PRO A 119 4.10 0.76 2.87
CA PRO A 119 4.98 1.52 1.99
C PRO A 119 5.54 2.78 2.67
N SER A 120 6.79 3.11 2.35
CA SER A 120 7.56 4.21 2.96
C SER A 120 6.86 5.56 2.90
N CYS A 121 6.13 5.83 1.82
CA CYS A 121 5.34 7.05 1.62
C CYS A 121 4.31 7.30 2.73
N PHE A 122 3.70 6.24 3.29
CA PHE A 122 2.74 6.36 4.39
C PHE A 122 3.43 6.74 5.70
N ALA A 123 4.64 6.22 5.95
CA ALA A 123 5.42 6.58 7.12
C ALA A 123 5.85 8.06 7.06
N GLU A 124 6.30 8.53 5.89
CA GLU A 124 6.64 9.94 5.66
C GLU A 124 5.44 10.88 5.91
N ASP A 125 4.27 10.52 5.38
CA ASP A 125 3.07 11.34 5.54
C ASP A 125 2.57 11.36 6.99
N ARG A 126 2.65 10.21 7.68
CA ARG A 126 2.37 10.14 9.12
C ARG A 126 3.30 11.04 9.91
N PHE A 127 4.60 11.02 9.60
CA PHE A 127 5.59 11.89 10.25
C PHE A 127 5.25 13.37 10.06
N LYS A 128 5.00 13.81 8.82
CA LYS A 128 4.60 15.20 8.52
C LYS A 128 3.32 15.59 9.26
N SER A 129 2.35 14.69 9.30
CA SER A 129 1.07 14.91 9.97
C SER A 129 1.23 15.04 11.50
N ILE A 130 2.15 14.27 12.10
CA ILE A 130 2.49 14.39 13.53
C ILE A 130 3.19 15.73 13.78
N GLU A 131 4.18 16.10 12.97
CA GLU A 131 4.90 17.36 13.12
C GLU A 131 3.99 18.59 12.99
N GLN A 132 3.05 18.58 12.05
CA GLN A 132 2.03 19.63 11.92
C GLN A 132 1.17 19.74 13.18
N ARG A 133 0.71 18.61 13.74
CA ARG A 133 -0.07 18.62 15.00
C ARG A 133 0.76 19.12 16.17
N ASN A 134 2.01 18.67 16.29
CA ASN A 134 2.94 19.11 17.33
C ASN A 134 3.20 20.61 17.25
N HIS A 135 3.35 21.16 16.05
CA HIS A 135 3.49 22.60 15.85
C HIS A 135 2.28 23.36 16.39
N ILE A 136 1.06 22.93 16.03
CA ILE A 136 -0.18 23.54 16.53
C ILE A 136 -0.25 23.48 18.06
N ILE A 137 0.06 22.33 18.66
CA ILE A 137 0.07 22.15 20.12
C ILE A 137 1.05 23.12 20.78
N ARG A 138 2.29 23.23 20.25
CA ARG A 138 3.30 24.16 20.77
C ARG A 138 2.83 25.62 20.65
N THR A 139 2.19 25.99 19.55
CA THR A 139 1.61 27.33 19.37
C THR A 139 0.51 27.62 20.40
N ILE A 140 -0.37 26.65 20.66
CA ILE A 140 -1.45 26.81 21.65
C ILE A 140 -0.87 26.92 23.07
N LEU A 141 0.08 26.05 23.43
CA LEU A 141 0.73 26.08 24.74
C LEU A 141 1.46 27.40 24.98
N GLY A 142 2.20 27.92 23.99
CA GLY A 142 2.85 29.23 24.09
C GLY A 142 1.88 30.37 24.38
N ARG A 143 0.75 30.42 23.65
CA ARG A 143 -0.31 31.43 23.88
C ARG A 143 -0.94 31.33 25.28
N LEU A 144 -1.11 30.11 25.78
CA LEU A 144 -1.67 29.88 27.12
C LEU A 144 -0.71 30.32 28.22
N ASP A 145 0.59 30.08 28.07
CA ASP A 145 1.59 30.51 29.05
C ASP A 145 1.78 32.04 29.04
N GLU A 146 1.76 32.68 27.85
CA GLU A 146 1.70 34.14 27.74
C GLU A 146 0.47 34.72 28.47
N SER A 147 -0.70 34.08 28.32
CA SER A 147 -1.92 34.50 28.99
C SER A 147 -1.80 34.38 30.51
N LYS A 148 -1.20 33.31 31.05
CA LYS A 148 -0.96 33.15 32.50
C LYS A 148 -0.02 34.22 33.06
N HIS A 149 1.01 34.61 32.31
CA HIS A 149 1.92 35.68 32.74
C HIS A 149 1.23 37.05 32.80
N VAL A 150 0.24 37.32 31.94
CA VAL A 150 -0.57 38.55 32.01
C VAL A 150 -1.47 38.59 33.24
N PHE A 151 -1.97 37.44 33.72
CA PHE A 151 -2.84 37.38 34.91
C PHE A 151 -2.08 37.31 36.25
N SER A 152 -0.77 37.07 36.25
CA SER A 152 0.04 36.91 37.47
C SER A 152 0.78 38.19 37.92
N VAL A 153 0.60 39.32 37.22
CA VAL A 153 1.23 40.64 37.52
C VAL A 153 0.24 41.59 38.22
N LYS A 154 -0.62 41.08 39.12
CA LYS A 154 -1.49 41.91 39.97
C LYS A 154 -1.27 41.60 41.44
#